data_AF-A0A4P5SMA8-F1
#
_entry.id   AF-A0A4P5SMA8-F1
#
_cell.length_a   1.000
_cell.length_b   1.000
_cell.length_c   1.000
_cell.angle_alpha   90.00
_cell.angle_beta   90.00
_cell.angle_gamma   90.00
#
_symmetry.space_group_name_H-M   'P 1'
#
loop_
_entity.id
_entity.type
_entity.pdbx_description
1 polymer ?
#
loop_
_entity_poly.entity_id
_entity_poly.type
_entity_poly.pdbx_seq_one_letter_code
_entity_poly.pdbx_strand_id
1 'polypeptide(L)'
;MKILLYFIELISLTFLIQYDLNASYTSVSANVTSNTLTDVMCNVLKVATGNAGKAFAAFAIISVGIGFFTGKVSWGLMVGVAAGIAAMFGAPQIVSAISGKSSATC
;
A
#
# COMPACT_ATOMS: atom_id res chain seq x y z
N MET A 1 1.33 -27.00 16.20
CA MET A 1 2.24 -26.00 16.81
C MET A 1 3.56 -25.84 16.08
N LYS A 2 4.28 -26.91 15.70
CA LYS A 2 5.54 -26.81 14.93
C LYS A 2 5.39 -26.18 13.54
N ILE A 3 4.27 -26.41 12.85
CA ILE A 3 3.96 -25.77 11.55
C ILE A 3 3.77 -24.25 11.65
N LEU A 4 3.37 -23.75 12.83
CA LEU A 4 3.11 -22.33 13.09
C LEU A 4 4.42 -21.55 13.31
N LEU A 5 5.40 -22.19 13.96
CA LEU A 5 6.74 -21.61 14.14
C LEU A 5 7.51 -21.52 12.82
N TYR A 6 7.31 -22.49 11.91
CA TYR A 6 7.94 -22.47 10.58
C TYR A 6 7.40 -21.35 9.68
N PHE A 7 6.11 -21.00 9.84
CA PHE A 7 5.47 -19.93 9.08
C PHE A 7 5.88 -18.53 9.57
N ILE A 8 6.13 -18.38 10.87
CA ILE A 8 6.66 -17.16 11.48
C ILE A 8 8.10 -16.88 11.04
N GLU A 9 8.95 -17.92 10.96
CA GLU A 9 10.34 -17.81 10.46
C GLU A 9 10.40 -17.48 8.96
N LEU A 10 9.46 -17.99 8.14
CA LEU A 10 9.37 -17.63 6.72
C LEU A 10 8.89 -16.18 6.52
N ILE A 11 7.97 -15.70 7.37
CA ILE A 11 7.46 -14.33 7.33
C ILE A 11 8.54 -13.32 7.74
N SER A 12 9.36 -13.62 8.76
CA SER A 12 10.49 -12.77 9.15
C SER A 12 11.58 -12.73 8.06
N LEU A 13 11.82 -13.83 7.35
CA LEU A 13 12.70 -13.84 6.18
C LEU A 13 12.17 -12.96 5.04
N THR A 14 10.86 -12.96 4.78
CA THR A 14 10.24 -12.07 3.77
C THR A 14 10.18 -10.61 4.23
N PHE A 15 10.11 -10.33 5.53
CA PHE A 15 10.13 -8.99 6.09
C PHE A 15 11.48 -8.29 5.88
N LEU A 16 12.59 -9.06 5.86
CA LEU A 16 13.89 -8.56 5.42
C LEU A 16 13.96 -8.30 3.91
N ILE A 17 13.03 -8.79 3.08
CA ILE A 17 13.05 -8.43 1.64
C ILE A 17 12.20 -7.18 1.39
N GLN A 18 11.42 -6.74 2.39
CA GLN A 18 10.57 -5.56 2.33
C GLN A 18 11.21 -4.30 2.97
N TYR A 19 12.38 -4.39 3.61
CA TYR A 19 13.11 -3.19 4.02
C TYR A 19 13.58 -2.36 2.81
N ASP A 20 13.62 -2.95 1.62
CA ASP A 20 13.77 -2.22 0.35
C ASP A 20 12.45 -1.61 -0.12
N LEU A 21 11.68 -1.04 0.81
CA LEU A 21 10.71 0.01 0.48
C LEU A 21 11.46 1.33 0.20
N ASN A 22 12.49 1.26 -0.65
CA ASN A 22 12.77 2.34 -1.58
C ASN A 22 11.66 2.35 -2.65
N ALA A 23 10.41 2.50 -2.20
CA ALA A 23 9.26 2.61 -3.07
C ALA A 23 9.30 4.00 -3.68
N SER A 24 9.98 4.06 -4.83
CA SER A 24 9.98 5.12 -5.81
C SER A 24 8.62 5.79 -5.82
N TYR A 25 8.60 7.04 -5.37
CA TYR A 25 7.48 7.94 -5.59
C TYR A 25 7.44 8.22 -7.08
N THR A 26 6.66 7.43 -7.81
CA THR A 26 6.16 7.88 -9.11
C THR A 26 5.23 9.05 -8.78
N SER A 27 5.72 10.26 -9.03
CA SER A 27 4.89 11.44 -9.02
C SER A 27 3.78 11.20 -10.02
N VAL A 28 2.58 11.04 -9.50
CA VAL A 28 1.37 11.42 -10.20
C VAL A 28 1.62 12.95 -10.54
N SER A 29 1.91 13.28 -11.82
CA SER A 29 1.61 14.60 -12.48
C SER A 29 0.52 14.54 -13.59
N ALA A 30 -0.65 15.24 -13.52
CA ALA A 30 -1.74 15.24 -14.52
C ALA A 30 -1.58 16.16 -15.69
N ASN A 31 -2.02 15.64 -16.83
CA ASN A 31 -2.33 16.38 -18.01
C ASN A 31 -3.70 15.91 -18.49
N VAL A 32 -4.70 16.34 -17.75
CA VAL A 32 -6.10 16.29 -18.14
C VAL A 32 -6.49 17.73 -18.40
N THR A 33 -7.03 17.98 -19.59
CA THR A 33 -7.63 19.24 -20.01
C THR A 33 -8.22 20.00 -18.83
N SER A 34 -7.52 21.06 -18.42
CA SER A 34 -7.75 21.93 -17.27
C SER A 34 -9.23 22.00 -16.85
N ASN A 35 -9.63 21.07 -15.99
CA ASN A 35 -10.94 21.03 -15.35
C ASN A 35 -10.72 21.04 -13.85
N THR A 36 -11.49 21.87 -13.15
CA THR A 36 -11.40 22.03 -11.68
C THR A 36 -11.58 20.71 -10.95
N LEU A 37 -12.38 19.79 -11.50
CA LEU A 37 -12.57 18.45 -10.94
C LEU A 37 -11.29 17.61 -10.97
N THR A 38 -10.51 17.67 -12.05
CA THR A 38 -9.27 16.89 -12.15
C THR A 38 -8.22 17.38 -11.16
N ASP A 39 -8.09 18.69 -11.00
CA ASP A 39 -7.11 19.28 -10.09
C ASP A 39 -7.38 18.89 -8.62
N VAL A 40 -8.65 18.93 -8.21
CA VAL A 40 -9.07 18.46 -6.87
C VAL A 40 -8.77 16.98 -6.70
N MET A 41 -9.05 16.14 -7.70
CA MET A 41 -8.75 14.70 -7.64
C MET A 41 -7.24 14.42 -7.58
N CYS A 42 -6.40 15.18 -8.27
CA CYS A 42 -4.95 15.03 -8.18
C CYS A 42 -4.39 15.40 -6.82
N ASN A 43 -4.88 16.51 -6.25
CA ASN A 43 -4.46 16.90 -4.92
C ASN A 43 -4.84 15.85 -3.87
N VAL A 44 -6.05 15.28 -3.98
CA VAL A 44 -6.49 14.16 -3.12
C VAL A 44 -5.60 12.94 -3.32
N LEU A 45 -5.27 12.55 -4.55
CA LEU A 45 -4.37 11.42 -4.83
C LEU A 45 -2.95 11.64 -4.27
N LYS A 46 -2.43 12.87 -4.38
CA LYS A 46 -1.14 13.27 -3.79
C LYS A 46 -1.13 13.20 -2.28
N VAL A 47 -2.23 13.60 -1.62
CA VAL A 47 -2.36 13.53 -0.16
C VAL A 47 -2.52 12.08 0.30
N ALA A 48 -3.37 11.31 -0.35
CA ALA A 48 -3.65 9.91 0.01
C ALA A 48 -2.45 8.98 -0.20
N THR A 49 -1.67 9.19 -1.28
CA THR A 49 -0.49 8.38 -1.60
C THR A 49 0.81 8.99 -1.03
N GLY A 50 0.71 10.18 -0.45
CA GLY A 50 1.83 10.93 0.11
C GLY A 50 2.32 10.39 1.46
N ASN A 51 3.24 11.13 2.09
CA ASN A 51 3.87 10.74 3.35
C ASN A 51 2.85 10.50 4.48
N ALA A 52 1.77 11.29 4.50
CA ALA A 52 0.69 11.14 5.48
C ALA A 52 -0.02 9.79 5.33
N GLY A 53 -0.43 9.40 4.11
CA GLY A 53 -1.08 8.12 3.86
C GLY A 53 -0.19 6.92 4.19
N LYS A 54 1.12 7.02 3.92
CA LYS A 54 2.10 5.99 4.31
C LYS A 54 2.22 5.83 5.83
N ALA A 55 2.20 6.95 6.58
CA ALA A 55 2.19 6.90 8.03
C ALA A 55 0.94 6.17 8.56
N PHE A 56 -0.24 6.46 8.01
CA PHE A 56 -1.47 5.76 8.38
C PHE A 56 -1.43 4.27 8.02
N ALA A 57 -0.87 3.91 6.86
CA ALA A 57 -0.68 2.51 6.47
C ALA A 57 0.26 1.77 7.44
N ALA A 58 1.32 2.41 7.90
CA ALA A 58 2.22 1.85 8.92
C ALA A 58 1.49 1.63 10.26
N PHE A 59 0.70 2.60 10.73
CA PHE A 59 -0.13 2.43 11.93
C PHE A 59 -1.11 1.27 11.82
N ALA A 60 -1.73 1.07 10.64
CA ALA A 60 -2.64 -0.05 10.40
C ALA A 60 -1.93 -1.40 10.54
N ILE A 61 -0.74 -1.55 9.97
CA ILE A 61 0.07 -2.78 10.08
C ILE A 61 0.47 -3.02 11.54
N ILE A 62 0.91 -1.99 12.27
CA ILE A 62 1.31 -2.11 13.68
C ILE A 62 0.13 -2.57 14.55
N SER A 63 -1.06 -1.99 14.35
CA SER A 63 -2.27 -2.37 15.08
C SER A 63 -2.65 -3.84 14.86
N VAL A 64 -2.56 -4.33 13.61
CA VAL A 64 -2.80 -5.73 13.26
C VAL A 64 -1.72 -6.64 13.84
N GLY A 65 -0.46 -6.21 13.85
CA GLY A 65 0.66 -6.95 14.43
C GLY A 65 0.45 -7.24 15.91
N ILE A 66 0.02 -6.25 16.69
CA ILE A 66 -0.30 -6.42 18.12
C ILE A 66 -1.51 -7.37 18.29
N GLY A 67 -2.51 -7.25 17.42
CA GLY A 67 -3.66 -8.16 17.40
C GLY A 67 -3.28 -9.62 17.12
N PHE A 68 -2.25 -9.87 16.31
CA PHE A 68 -1.75 -11.20 15.99
C PHE A 68 -1.12 -11.89 17.21
N PHE A 69 -0.39 -11.15 18.06
CA PHE A 69 0.18 -11.68 19.31
C PHE A 69 -0.87 -12.07 20.34
N THR A 70 -2.08 -11.50 20.26
CA THR A 70 -3.20 -11.84 21.18
C THR A 70 -3.90 -13.15 20.78
N GLY A 71 -3.51 -13.78 19.67
CA GLY A 71 -4.06 -15.06 19.21
C GLY A 71 -5.53 -15.02 18.76
N LYS A 72 -6.14 -13.83 18.73
CA LYS A 72 -7.55 -13.61 18.34
C LYS A 72 -7.73 -13.15 16.90
N VAL A 73 -6.63 -12.84 16.21
CA VAL A 73 -6.67 -12.40 14.82
C VAL A 73 -6.50 -13.59 13.89
N SER A 74 -7.51 -13.83 13.06
CA SER A 74 -7.48 -14.86 12.02
C SER A 74 -6.49 -14.47 10.92
N TRP A 75 -5.85 -15.48 10.31
CA TRP A 75 -4.94 -15.33 9.18
C TRP A 75 -5.56 -14.51 8.03
N GLY A 76 -6.88 -14.64 7.82
CA GLY A 76 -7.61 -13.88 6.80
C GLY A 76 -7.65 -12.38 7.04
N LEU A 77 -7.68 -11.93 8.30
CA LEU A 77 -7.70 -10.50 8.62
C LEU A 77 -6.33 -9.85 8.34
N MET A 78 -5.24 -10.57 8.56
CA MET A 78 -3.89 -10.11 8.19
C MET A 78 -3.73 -9.96 6.68
N VAL A 79 -4.14 -10.97 5.91
CA VAL A 79 -4.05 -10.94 4.44
C VAL A 79 -4.95 -9.85 3.87
N GLY A 80 -6.15 -9.66 4.42
CA GLY A 80 -7.07 -8.60 3.99
C GLY A 80 -6.51 -7.19 4.16
N VAL A 81 -5.87 -6.90 5.30
CA VAL A 81 -5.27 -5.58 5.55
C VAL A 81 -4.05 -5.36 4.64
N ALA A 82 -3.19 -6.36 4.48
CA ALA A 82 -2.05 -6.27 3.57
C ALA A 82 -2.48 -6.07 2.10
N ALA A 83 -3.49 -6.82 1.64
CA ALA A 83 -4.05 -6.69 0.30
C ALA A 83 -4.70 -5.32 0.07
N GLY A 84 -5.40 -4.77 1.08
CA GLY A 84 -6.00 -3.44 1.01
C GLY A 84 -4.97 -2.32 0.85
N ILE A 85 -3.88 -2.38 1.62
CA ILE A 85 -2.77 -1.42 1.52
C ILE A 85 -2.10 -1.56 0.14
N ALA A 86 -1.83 -2.79 -0.30
CA ALA A 86 -1.24 -3.04 -1.62
C ALA A 86 -2.13 -2.52 -2.76
N ALA A 87 -3.45 -2.68 -2.67
CA ALA A 87 -4.39 -2.16 -3.65
C ALA A 87 -4.41 -0.63 -3.68
N MET A 88 -4.38 0.04 -2.52
CA MET A 88 -4.36 1.50 -2.43
C MET A 88 -3.13 2.12 -3.08
N PHE A 89 -1.94 1.62 -2.77
CA PHE A 89 -0.69 2.17 -3.31
C PHE A 89 -0.33 1.61 -4.71
N GLY A 90 -0.88 0.45 -5.09
CA GLY A 90 -0.67 -0.17 -6.39
C GLY A 90 -1.56 0.41 -7.50
N ALA A 91 -2.75 0.92 -7.17
CA ALA A 91 -3.70 1.49 -8.12
C ALA A 91 -3.09 2.41 -9.22
N PRO A 92 -2.22 3.39 -8.92
CA PRO A 92 -1.67 4.27 -9.97
C PRO A 92 -0.83 3.54 -11.02
N GLN A 93 -0.15 2.44 -10.64
CA GLN A 93 0.62 1.62 -11.58
C GLN A 93 -0.30 0.85 -12.54
N ILE A 94 -1.41 0.30 -12.02
CA ILE A 94 -2.41 -0.40 -12.84
C ILE A 94 -3.06 0.57 -13.83
N VAL A 95 -3.45 1.76 -13.38
CA VAL A 95 -4.07 2.77 -14.26
C VAL A 95 -3.08 3.24 -15.33
N SER A 96 -1.80 3.39 -14.98
CA SER A 96 -0.75 3.75 -15.95
C SER A 96 -0.60 2.67 -17.03
N ALA A 97 -0.55 1.39 -16.63
CA ALA A 97 -0.45 0.27 -17.55
C ALA A 97 -1.64 0.16 -18.52
N ILE A 98 -2.86 0.44 -18.05
CA ILE A 98 -4.08 0.40 -18.87
C ILE A 98 -4.19 1.62 -19.79
N SER A 99 -3.81 2.81 -19.31
CA SER A 99 -3.98 4.04 -20.07
C SER A 99 -3.03 4.15 -21.28
N GLY A 100 -2.01 3.28 -21.37
CA GLY A 100 -0.98 3.30 -22.41
C GLY A 100 -0.12 4.56 -22.41
N LYS A 101 -0.41 5.52 -21.53
CA LYS A 101 0.40 6.69 -21.22
C LYS A 101 1.22 6.34 -19.99
N SER A 102 2.51 6.65 -20.01
CA SER A 102 3.51 6.21 -19.02
C SER A 102 3.30 6.76 -17.59
N SER A 103 2.14 7.31 -17.29
CA SER A 103 1.73 7.81 -16.01
C SER A 103 0.22 7.99 -16.07
N ALA A 104 -0.51 7.44 -15.10
CA ALA A 104 -1.81 7.93 -14.66
C ALA A 104 -1.57 9.32 -14.07
N THR A 105 -1.28 10.22 -14.98
CA THR A 105 -0.93 11.60 -14.82
C THR A 105 -2.30 12.23 -14.44
N CYS A 106 -2.82 12.28 -13.19
CA CYS A 106 -2.51 13.16 -12.02
C CYS A 106 -1.11 13.24 -11.61
#